data_AF-A0A925G2M4-F1
#
_entry.id   AF-A0A925G2M4-F1
#
_cell.length_a   1.000
_cell.length_b   1.000
_cell.length_c   1.000
_cell.angle_alpha   90.00
_cell.angle_beta   90.00
_cell.angle_gamma   90.00
#
_symmetry.space_group_name_H-M   'P 1'
#
loop_
_entity.id
_entity.type
_entity.pdbx_description
1 polymer ?
#
loop_
_entity_poly.entity_id
_entity_poly.type
_entity_poly.pdbx_seq_one_letter_code
_entity_poly.pdbx_strand_id
1 'polypeptide(L)'
;MKTPLPAISILSIYRKPPKTGARLMLPARMAQCTPDTLKALLAIGAELSAAGGNLYLSDLFRSYDMQLQSHLDFKNGKKTAFSPPPGGSLHEAGRACDLDLDALKIKLKDFWVIARKHGMEPIISKPVAGVSESWHFDCRGSHDLVYKYYAAGKGTNFKKPYAAMAASAILAIGVNVDQFSGHQEAAAIQSALIRLGFELGSMDGGIGKKTLGALEKAGVPFTDAKMTLGMLEVKLAEKFPEEFAVAGDMFDVESPKHVID
;
A
#
# COMPACT_ATOMS: atom_id res chain seq x y z
N MET A 1 -7.44 12.96 -8.50
CA MET A 1 -5.98 12.90 -8.31
C MET A 1 -5.60 11.46 -7.99
N LYS A 2 -4.69 10.86 -8.76
CA LYS A 2 -4.10 9.55 -8.40
C LYS A 2 -3.32 9.64 -7.10
N THR A 3 -3.26 8.56 -6.34
CA THR A 3 -2.42 8.48 -5.13
C THR A 3 -0.94 8.65 -5.53
N PRO A 4 -0.22 9.65 -5.00
CA PRO A 4 1.19 9.87 -5.35
C PRO A 4 2.09 8.83 -4.68
N LEU A 5 3.28 8.63 -5.26
CA LEU A 5 4.35 7.79 -4.71
C LEU A 5 5.60 8.63 -4.43
N PRO A 6 5.60 9.48 -3.38
CA PRO A 6 6.80 10.19 -2.96
C PRO A 6 7.97 9.23 -2.70
N ALA A 7 9.17 9.70 -3.02
CA ALA A 7 10.39 8.98 -2.70
C ALA A 7 10.67 9.02 -1.19
N ILE A 8 11.27 7.94 -0.66
CA ILE A 8 11.72 7.85 0.73
C ILE A 8 13.24 7.62 0.77
N SER A 9 13.91 8.30 1.69
CA SER A 9 15.33 8.05 2.00
C SER A 9 15.41 7.11 3.20
N ILE A 10 15.55 5.80 2.96
CA ILE A 10 15.65 4.79 4.02
C ILE A 10 16.79 3.80 3.76
N LEU A 11 17.48 3.40 4.83
CA LEU A 11 18.52 2.38 4.75
C LEU A 11 17.91 0.99 4.51
N SER A 12 18.65 0.20 3.75
CA SER A 12 18.22 -1.14 3.36
C SER A 12 18.92 -2.24 4.15
N ILE A 13 18.49 -3.48 3.91
CA ILE A 13 19.22 -4.66 4.38
C ILE A 13 20.54 -4.89 3.64
N TYR A 14 20.70 -4.29 2.46
CA TYR A 14 21.86 -4.50 1.60
C TYR A 14 23.10 -3.81 2.15
N ARG A 15 24.26 -4.46 1.97
CA ARG A 15 25.56 -3.98 2.46
C ARG A 15 26.62 -4.02 1.36
N LYS A 16 27.59 -3.10 1.44
CA LYS A 16 28.78 -3.11 0.58
C LYS A 16 30.06 -2.92 1.40
N PRO A 17 30.97 -3.93 1.45
CA PRO A 17 30.82 -5.30 0.93
C PRO A 17 29.68 -6.09 1.62
N PRO A 18 29.18 -7.19 1.02
CA PRO A 18 28.15 -8.02 1.63
C PRO A 18 28.54 -8.52 3.03
N LYS A 19 27.55 -8.62 3.93
CA LYS A 19 27.66 -9.09 5.34
C LYS A 19 28.50 -8.23 6.29
N THR A 20 29.58 -7.61 5.85
CA THR A 20 30.52 -6.87 6.73
C THR A 20 30.54 -5.37 6.49
N GLY A 21 30.02 -4.91 5.36
CA GLY A 21 30.07 -3.51 4.97
C GLY A 21 28.99 -2.62 5.57
N ALA A 22 29.11 -1.33 5.24
CA ALA A 22 28.08 -0.34 5.54
C ALA A 22 26.77 -0.68 4.83
N ARG A 23 25.64 -0.35 5.47
CA ARG A 23 24.33 -0.47 4.85
C ARG A 23 24.19 0.54 3.73
N LEU A 24 23.51 0.12 2.66
CA LEU A 24 23.20 0.96 1.52
C LEU A 24 21.80 1.54 1.66
N MET A 25 21.55 2.66 0.99
CA MET A 25 20.19 3.15 0.79
C MET A 25 19.37 2.13 0.00
N LEU A 26 18.07 2.07 0.29
CA LEU A 26 17.13 1.30 -0.52
C LEU A 26 17.20 1.81 -1.98
N PRO A 27 17.29 0.93 -2.99
CA PRO A 27 17.39 1.35 -4.38
C PRO A 27 16.24 2.30 -4.76
N ALA A 28 16.54 3.38 -5.49
CA ALA A 28 15.55 4.43 -5.78
C ALA A 28 14.25 3.89 -6.43
N ARG A 29 14.37 2.86 -7.28
CA ARG A 29 13.22 2.17 -7.90
C ARG A 29 12.31 1.41 -6.92
N MET A 30 12.77 1.14 -5.70
CA MET A 30 12.03 0.50 -4.61
C MET A 30 11.66 1.50 -3.52
N ALA A 31 12.38 2.62 -3.43
CA ALA A 31 12.27 3.61 -2.37
C ALA A 31 11.18 4.65 -2.67
N GLN A 32 9.96 4.17 -2.91
CA GLN A 32 8.78 4.97 -3.18
C GLN A 32 7.60 4.36 -2.42
N CYS A 33 6.71 5.19 -1.87
CA CYS A 33 5.56 4.70 -1.12
C CYS A 33 4.46 5.75 -1.06
N THR A 34 3.24 5.35 -0.72
CA THR A 34 2.13 6.30 -0.56
C THR A 34 2.38 7.24 0.64
N PRO A 35 1.79 8.43 0.69
CA PRO A 35 2.13 9.41 1.72
C PRO A 35 1.84 8.96 3.16
N ASP A 36 0.76 8.22 3.39
CA ASP A 36 0.44 7.56 4.66
C ASP A 36 1.51 6.52 5.03
N THR A 37 1.94 5.70 4.07
CA THR A 37 3.03 4.73 4.26
C THR A 37 4.35 5.45 4.59
N LEU A 38 4.67 6.54 3.90
CA LEU A 38 5.85 7.37 4.18
C LEU A 38 5.82 7.88 5.62
N LYS A 39 4.71 8.50 6.04
CA LYS A 39 4.52 9.01 7.39
C LYS A 39 4.69 7.90 8.42
N ALA A 40 4.09 6.73 8.17
CA ALA A 40 4.19 5.57 9.04
C ALA A 40 5.64 5.08 9.19
N LEU A 41 6.36 4.90 8.09
CA LEU A 41 7.74 4.41 8.11
C LEU A 41 8.69 5.38 8.84
N LEU A 42 8.51 6.69 8.64
CA LEU A 42 9.31 7.71 9.35
C LEU A 42 9.04 7.68 10.86
N ALA A 43 7.77 7.62 11.26
CA ALA A 43 7.38 7.58 12.67
C ALA A 43 7.83 6.28 13.37
N ILE A 44 7.67 5.13 12.71
CA ILE A 44 8.17 3.83 13.19
C ILE A 44 9.69 3.85 13.31
N GLY A 45 10.41 4.42 12.33
CA GLY A 45 11.86 4.55 12.38
C GLY A 45 12.34 5.37 13.57
N ALA A 46 11.65 6.48 13.87
CA ALA A 46 11.93 7.32 15.02
C ALA A 46 11.70 6.59 16.36
N GLU A 47 10.56 5.89 16.51
CA GLU A 47 10.26 5.13 17.73
C GLU A 47 11.20 3.94 17.94
N LEU A 48 11.55 3.22 16.87
CA LEU A 48 12.55 2.16 16.93
C LEU A 48 13.91 2.70 17.37
N SER A 49 14.33 3.83 16.81
CA SER A 49 15.61 4.47 17.18
C SER A 49 15.62 4.85 18.65
N ALA A 50 14.52 5.40 19.17
CA ALA A 50 14.37 5.70 20.59
C ALA A 50 14.41 4.44 21.49
N ALA A 51 14.00 3.29 20.97
CA ALA A 51 14.09 1.99 21.64
C ALA A 51 15.44 1.26 21.42
N GLY A 52 16.43 1.90 20.77
CA GLY A 52 17.74 1.30 20.47
C GLY A 52 17.76 0.36 19.25
N GLY A 53 16.65 0.30 18.52
CA GLY A 53 16.49 -0.43 17.27
C GLY A 53 16.73 0.41 16.03
N ASN A 54 16.64 -0.23 14.86
CA ASN A 54 16.70 0.45 13.57
C ASN A 54 15.68 -0.16 12.60
N LEU A 55 15.09 0.69 11.76
CA LEU A 55 14.25 0.27 10.65
C LEU A 55 15.09 0.14 9.38
N TYR A 56 15.26 -1.09 8.89
CA TYR A 56 15.88 -1.36 7.59
C TYR A 56 14.96 -2.21 6.72
N LEU A 57 14.84 -1.85 5.45
CA LEU A 57 13.93 -2.51 4.52
C LEU A 57 14.68 -3.31 3.45
N SER A 58 14.14 -4.47 3.07
CA SER A 58 14.61 -5.19 1.88
C SER A 58 13.83 -4.79 0.64
N ASP A 59 12.52 -4.60 0.81
CA ASP A 59 11.58 -4.25 -0.23
C ASP A 59 10.52 -3.28 0.31
N LEU A 60 10.09 -2.36 -0.56
CA LEU A 60 9.01 -1.41 -0.30
C LEU A 60 8.10 -1.34 -1.55
N PHE A 61 8.48 -0.57 -2.58
CA PHE A 61 7.79 -0.61 -3.87
C PHE A 61 8.38 -1.68 -4.80
N ARG A 62 7.51 -2.38 -5.53
CA ARG A 62 7.88 -3.28 -6.62
C ARG A 62 7.09 -2.92 -7.86
N SER A 63 7.75 -2.59 -8.96
CA SER A 63 7.04 -2.40 -10.24
C SER A 63 6.38 -3.70 -10.70
N TYR A 64 5.47 -3.59 -11.67
CA TYR A 64 4.87 -4.74 -12.34
C TYR A 64 5.92 -5.77 -12.78
N ASP A 65 6.98 -5.35 -13.48
CA ASP A 65 8.03 -6.25 -13.97
C ASP A 65 8.80 -6.93 -12.82
N MET A 66 9.05 -6.20 -11.73
CA MET A 66 9.69 -6.75 -10.55
C MET A 66 8.79 -7.80 -9.87
N GLN A 67 7.48 -7.53 -9.81
CA GLN A 67 6.51 -8.47 -9.27
C GLN A 67 6.42 -9.72 -10.17
N LEU A 68 6.36 -9.54 -11.49
CA LEU A 68 6.34 -10.63 -12.47
C LEU A 68 7.59 -11.51 -12.33
N GLN A 69 8.78 -10.91 -12.30
CA GLN A 69 10.02 -11.66 -12.13
C GLN A 69 10.03 -12.41 -10.80
N SER A 70 9.61 -11.78 -9.71
CA SER A 70 9.51 -12.43 -8.40
C SER A 70 8.53 -13.61 -8.39
N HIS A 71 7.41 -13.50 -9.11
CA HIS A 71 6.45 -14.58 -9.29
C HIS A 71 7.04 -15.75 -10.10
N LEU A 72 7.75 -15.45 -11.18
CA LEU A 72 8.42 -16.45 -12.00
C LEU A 72 9.53 -17.16 -11.23
N ASP A 73 10.30 -16.44 -10.42
CA ASP A 73 11.34 -17.03 -9.58
C ASP A 73 10.74 -17.99 -8.53
N PHE A 74 9.59 -17.65 -7.95
CA PHE A 74 8.84 -18.56 -7.08
C PHE A 74 8.35 -19.80 -7.84
N LYS A 75 7.66 -19.62 -8.98
CA LYS A 75 7.13 -20.73 -9.79
C LYS A 75 8.22 -21.68 -10.28
N ASN A 76 9.39 -21.15 -10.60
CA ASN A 76 10.53 -21.92 -11.10
C ASN A 76 11.44 -22.44 -9.98
N GLY A 77 11.05 -22.28 -8.69
CA GLY A 77 11.79 -22.79 -7.55
C GLY A 77 13.10 -22.05 -7.22
N LYS A 78 13.38 -20.91 -7.87
CA LYS A 78 14.51 -20.03 -7.52
C LYS A 78 14.29 -19.28 -6.21
N LYS A 79 13.03 -19.03 -5.85
CA LYS A 79 12.60 -18.43 -4.59
C LYS A 79 11.65 -19.38 -3.87
N THR A 80 11.83 -19.58 -2.56
CA THR A 80 10.94 -20.43 -1.74
C THR A 80 9.74 -19.65 -1.19
N ALA A 81 9.94 -18.39 -0.80
CA ALA A 81 8.86 -17.55 -0.32
C ALA A 81 7.89 -17.20 -1.46
N PHE A 82 6.60 -17.34 -1.16
CA PHE A 82 5.52 -17.12 -2.11
C PHE A 82 5.57 -15.69 -2.68
N SER A 83 5.26 -15.57 -3.96
CA SER A 83 5.07 -14.28 -4.60
C SER A 83 3.86 -14.37 -5.53
N PRO A 84 2.80 -13.55 -5.30
CA PRO A 84 1.62 -13.58 -6.16
C PRO A 84 1.98 -13.11 -7.58
N PRO A 85 1.18 -13.46 -8.60
CA PRO A 85 1.31 -12.80 -9.90
C PRO A 85 1.09 -11.29 -9.77
N PRO A 86 1.51 -10.49 -10.78
CA PRO A 86 1.22 -9.05 -10.83
C PRO A 86 -0.26 -8.72 -10.59
N GLY A 87 -0.51 -7.58 -9.96
CA GLY A 87 -1.85 -7.18 -9.53
C GLY A 87 -2.28 -7.74 -8.17
N GLY A 88 -1.43 -8.52 -7.51
CA GLY A 88 -1.76 -9.28 -6.29
C GLY A 88 -0.96 -8.88 -5.05
N SER A 89 -0.10 -7.86 -5.14
CA SER A 89 0.85 -7.48 -4.09
C SER A 89 0.71 -6.00 -3.70
N LEU A 90 0.63 -5.70 -2.40
CA LEU A 90 0.64 -4.31 -1.93
C LEU A 90 1.99 -3.60 -2.11
N HIS A 91 3.08 -4.35 -2.36
CA HIS A 91 4.34 -3.74 -2.81
C HIS A 91 4.18 -3.03 -4.16
N GLU A 92 3.31 -3.51 -5.04
CA GLU A 92 3.03 -2.84 -6.32
C GLU A 92 2.32 -1.51 -6.16
N ALA A 93 1.78 -1.23 -4.97
CA ALA A 93 1.16 0.04 -4.63
C ALA A 93 2.04 0.90 -3.70
N GLY A 94 3.25 0.45 -3.34
CA GLY A 94 4.11 1.16 -2.37
C GLY A 94 3.49 1.22 -0.97
N ARG A 95 2.68 0.20 -0.63
CA ARG A 95 1.92 0.09 0.63
C ARG A 95 2.33 -1.10 1.48
N ALA A 96 3.35 -1.85 1.08
CA ALA A 96 3.89 -2.97 1.86
C ALA A 96 5.40 -2.83 2.03
N CYS A 97 5.93 -3.33 3.13
CA CYS A 97 7.36 -3.41 3.34
C CYS A 97 7.79 -4.76 3.93
N ASP A 98 8.99 -5.18 3.55
CA ASP A 98 9.70 -6.30 4.15
C ASP A 98 10.89 -5.75 4.93
N LEU A 99 11.03 -6.14 6.20
CA LEU A 99 12.00 -5.53 7.13
C LEU A 99 12.99 -6.52 7.77
N ASP A 100 14.11 -5.98 8.25
CA ASP A 100 15.14 -6.70 9.00
C ASP A 100 14.73 -6.88 10.47
N LEU A 101 14.17 -8.05 10.81
CA LEU A 101 13.69 -8.35 12.16
C LEU A 101 14.80 -8.25 13.22
N ASP A 102 16.03 -8.64 12.89
CA ASP A 102 17.16 -8.64 13.83
C ASP A 102 17.65 -7.22 14.15
N ALA A 103 17.39 -6.27 13.26
CA ALA A 103 17.73 -4.87 13.44
C ALA A 103 16.76 -4.11 14.35
N LEU A 104 15.56 -4.64 14.59
CA LEU A 104 14.54 -3.98 15.42
C LEU A 104 14.97 -3.83 16.89
N LYS A 105 15.83 -4.73 17.39
CA LYS A 105 16.31 -4.79 18.80
C LYS A 105 15.23 -4.81 19.88
N ILE A 106 13.99 -5.07 19.50
CA ILE A 106 12.84 -5.32 20.37
C ILE A 106 12.16 -6.62 19.98
N LYS A 107 11.27 -7.15 20.83
CA LYS A 107 10.51 -8.36 20.48
C LYS A 107 9.51 -8.02 19.38
N LEU A 108 9.29 -8.96 18.45
CA LEU A 108 8.34 -8.76 17.33
C LEU A 108 6.93 -8.37 17.80
N LYS A 109 6.47 -8.93 18.93
CA LYS A 109 5.18 -8.55 19.51
C LYS A 109 5.10 -7.08 19.94
N ASP A 110 6.22 -6.50 20.39
CA ASP A 110 6.29 -5.12 20.85
C ASP A 110 6.39 -4.20 19.62
N PHE A 111 7.12 -4.66 18.59
CA PHE A 111 7.14 -4.00 17.29
C PHE A 111 5.74 -3.93 16.65
N TRP A 112 4.93 -4.99 16.74
CA TRP A 112 3.54 -4.96 16.23
C TRP A 112 2.71 -3.84 16.84
N VAL A 113 2.93 -3.51 18.12
CA VAL A 113 2.23 -2.40 18.78
C VAL A 113 2.65 -1.07 18.16
N ILE A 114 3.95 -0.87 17.94
CA ILE A 114 4.48 0.34 17.27
C ILE A 114 3.96 0.44 15.84
N ALA A 115 4.03 -0.65 15.06
CA ALA A 115 3.58 -0.69 13.67
C ALA A 115 2.09 -0.31 13.56
N ARG A 116 1.23 -0.93 14.36
CA ARG A 116 -0.22 -0.68 14.35
C ARG A 116 -0.58 0.73 14.78
N LYS A 117 0.13 1.28 15.76
CA LYS A 117 -0.05 2.69 16.19
C LYS A 117 0.10 3.65 15.00
N HIS A 118 0.91 3.30 14.01
CA HIS A 118 1.17 4.08 12.81
C HIS A 118 0.48 3.55 11.54
N GLY A 119 -0.50 2.66 11.67
CA GLY A 119 -1.30 2.16 10.54
C GLY A 119 -0.66 1.04 9.71
N MET A 120 0.47 0.48 10.16
CA MET A 120 1.10 -0.69 9.55
C MET A 120 0.61 -1.98 10.23
N GLU A 121 0.05 -2.90 9.46
CA GLU A 121 -0.50 -4.17 9.96
C GLU A 121 0.30 -5.37 9.44
N PRO A 122 0.59 -6.37 10.28
CA PRO A 122 1.18 -7.63 9.82
C PRO A 122 0.18 -8.42 8.97
N ILE A 123 0.68 -9.24 8.04
CA ILE A 123 -0.17 -10.12 7.22
C ILE A 123 -0.36 -11.53 7.80
N ILE A 124 0.36 -11.86 8.87
CA ILE A 124 0.20 -13.09 9.63
C ILE A 124 -0.60 -12.84 10.91
N SER A 125 -1.19 -13.89 11.49
CA SER A 125 -2.10 -13.77 12.64
C SER A 125 -1.40 -13.66 14.00
N LYS A 126 -0.11 -14.02 14.10
CA LYS A 126 0.64 -14.03 15.38
C LYS A 126 2.08 -13.51 15.20
N PRO A 127 2.64 -12.80 16.19
CA PRO A 127 4.01 -12.24 16.13
C PRO A 127 5.07 -13.32 16.41
N VAL A 128 5.18 -14.30 15.52
CA VAL A 128 6.17 -15.38 15.62
C VAL A 128 7.32 -15.06 14.68
N ALA A 129 8.54 -14.90 15.19
CA ALA A 129 9.70 -14.68 14.35
C ALA A 129 10.11 -15.98 13.62
N GLY A 130 10.68 -15.85 12.42
CA GLY A 130 11.22 -16.98 11.65
C GLY A 130 10.18 -17.81 10.89
N VAL A 131 8.89 -17.49 11.00
CA VAL A 131 7.86 -18.03 10.09
C VAL A 131 7.78 -17.19 8.83
N SER A 132 7.29 -17.79 7.74
CA SER A 132 7.05 -17.07 6.47
C SER A 132 6.24 -15.81 6.70
N GLU A 133 6.66 -14.70 6.08
CA GLU A 133 6.00 -13.39 6.17
C GLU A 133 6.04 -12.70 7.55
N SER A 134 6.84 -13.19 8.51
CA SER A 134 6.98 -12.53 9.83
C SER A 134 7.62 -11.13 9.77
N TRP A 135 8.25 -10.81 8.63
CA TRP A 135 8.87 -9.54 8.31
C TRP A 135 7.98 -8.61 7.46
N HIS A 136 6.77 -9.03 7.08
CA HIS A 136 5.94 -8.31 6.10
C HIS A 136 4.80 -7.53 6.76
N PHE A 137 4.70 -6.24 6.44
CA PHE A 137 3.70 -5.33 6.97
C PHE A 137 3.09 -4.43 5.88
N ASP A 138 1.79 -4.16 6.02
CA ASP A 138 1.00 -3.36 5.08
C ASP A 138 0.49 -2.05 5.71
N CYS A 139 0.59 -0.94 4.97
CA CYS A 139 -0.23 0.26 5.17
C CYS A 139 -1.48 0.16 4.28
N ARG A 140 -2.54 -0.48 4.80
CA ARG A 140 -3.73 -0.78 3.98
C ARG A 140 -4.56 0.45 3.62
N GLY A 141 -4.59 1.46 4.50
CA GLY A 141 -5.45 2.64 4.35
C GLY A 141 -6.91 2.28 4.09
N SER A 142 -7.58 3.10 3.28
CA SER A 142 -8.94 2.90 2.78
C SER A 142 -9.11 1.64 1.93
N HIS A 143 -8.04 1.03 1.42
CA HIS A 143 -8.15 -0.24 0.69
C HIS A 143 -8.53 -1.41 1.59
N ASP A 144 -8.37 -1.29 2.91
CA ASP A 144 -8.92 -2.25 3.88
C ASP A 144 -10.46 -2.33 3.78
N LEU A 145 -11.15 -1.29 3.29
CA LEU A 145 -12.58 -1.35 2.99
C LEU A 145 -12.87 -2.32 1.85
N VAL A 146 -12.00 -2.40 0.83
CA VAL A 146 -12.13 -3.39 -0.25
C VAL A 146 -11.84 -4.79 0.27
N TYR A 147 -10.83 -4.95 1.13
CA TYR A 147 -10.57 -6.23 1.81
C TYR A 147 -11.82 -6.70 2.57
N LYS A 148 -12.37 -5.85 3.45
CA LYS A 148 -13.56 -6.15 4.25
C LYS A 148 -14.78 -6.43 3.38
N TYR A 149 -14.95 -5.68 2.30
CA TYR A 149 -16.03 -5.86 1.34
C TYR A 149 -16.01 -7.26 0.71
N TYR A 150 -14.84 -7.71 0.23
CA TYR A 150 -14.68 -9.05 -0.34
C TYR A 150 -14.71 -10.15 0.72
N ALA A 151 -14.17 -9.90 1.92
CA ALA A 151 -14.26 -10.84 3.04
C ALA A 151 -15.71 -11.09 3.48
N ALA A 152 -16.58 -10.09 3.33
CA ALA A 152 -18.02 -10.21 3.57
C ALA A 152 -18.80 -10.85 2.39
N GLY A 153 -18.12 -11.30 1.32
CA GLY A 153 -18.74 -11.97 0.18
C GLY A 153 -19.48 -11.04 -0.79
N LYS A 154 -19.29 -9.71 -0.70
CA LYS A 154 -19.98 -8.75 -1.57
C LYS A 154 -19.41 -8.68 -3.00
N GLY A 155 -18.23 -9.26 -3.22
CA GLY A 155 -17.62 -9.52 -4.53
C GLY A 155 -16.98 -10.91 -4.56
N THR A 156 -16.93 -11.52 -5.74
CA THR A 156 -16.60 -12.96 -5.88
C THR A 156 -15.55 -13.28 -6.95
N ASN A 157 -15.12 -12.30 -7.73
CA ASN A 157 -14.21 -12.51 -8.87
C ASN A 157 -12.72 -12.64 -8.48
N PHE A 158 -12.35 -12.31 -7.23
CA PHE A 158 -11.00 -12.54 -6.71
C PHE A 158 -10.95 -13.78 -5.83
N LYS A 159 -9.90 -14.60 -5.99
CA LYS A 159 -9.70 -15.82 -5.19
C LYS A 159 -9.57 -15.55 -3.69
N LYS A 160 -9.06 -14.38 -3.31
CA LYS A 160 -8.84 -13.97 -1.92
C LYS A 160 -9.18 -12.47 -1.77
N PRO A 161 -9.77 -12.04 -0.65
CA PRO A 161 -10.01 -10.62 -0.37
C PRO A 161 -8.74 -9.76 -0.46
N TYR A 162 -7.59 -10.31 -0.06
CA TYR A 162 -6.30 -9.63 -0.17
C TYR A 162 -5.95 -9.26 -1.62
N ALA A 163 -6.24 -10.12 -2.60
CA ALA A 163 -5.96 -9.82 -4.00
C ALA A 163 -6.85 -8.67 -4.53
N ALA A 164 -8.09 -8.57 -4.07
CA ALA A 164 -8.97 -7.45 -4.41
C ALA A 164 -8.47 -6.12 -3.80
N MET A 165 -8.00 -6.17 -2.54
CA MET A 165 -7.36 -5.02 -1.89
C MET A 165 -6.09 -4.58 -2.62
N ALA A 166 -5.22 -5.51 -3.00
CA ALA A 166 -4.01 -5.21 -3.75
C ALA A 166 -4.34 -4.58 -5.11
N ALA A 167 -5.25 -5.18 -5.88
CA ALA A 167 -5.69 -4.61 -7.16
C ALA A 167 -6.29 -3.21 -7.00
N SER A 168 -7.09 -2.98 -5.95
CA SER A 168 -7.64 -1.67 -5.61
C SER A 168 -6.54 -0.62 -5.37
N ALA A 169 -5.48 -0.99 -4.64
CA ALA A 169 -4.36 -0.11 -4.33
C ALA A 169 -3.49 0.19 -5.56
N ILE A 170 -3.24 -0.80 -6.40
CA ILE A 170 -2.45 -0.67 -7.64
C ILE A 170 -3.17 0.25 -8.64
N LEU A 171 -4.49 0.10 -8.77
CA LEU A 171 -5.30 1.00 -9.60
C LEU A 171 -5.26 2.46 -9.09
N ALA A 172 -5.20 2.68 -7.78
CA ALA A 172 -5.22 4.03 -7.20
C ALA A 172 -3.95 4.84 -7.50
N ILE A 173 -2.80 4.18 -7.69
CA ILE A 173 -1.57 4.81 -8.18
C ILE A 173 -1.50 4.84 -9.72
N GLY A 174 -2.50 4.27 -10.39
CA GLY A 174 -2.61 4.26 -11.84
C GLY A 174 -1.72 3.25 -12.56
N VAL A 175 -1.34 2.17 -11.88
CA VAL A 175 -0.64 1.04 -12.47
C VAL A 175 -1.68 0.02 -12.97
N ASN A 176 -1.36 -0.64 -14.09
CA ASN A 176 -2.26 -1.61 -14.71
C ASN A 176 -2.34 -2.91 -13.90
N VAL A 177 -3.54 -3.48 -13.84
CA VAL A 177 -3.81 -4.81 -13.28
C VAL A 177 -4.34 -5.72 -14.38
N ASP A 178 -3.59 -6.76 -14.75
CA ASP A 178 -3.88 -7.62 -15.91
C ASP A 178 -5.29 -8.20 -15.93
N GLN A 179 -5.84 -8.50 -14.75
CA GLN A 179 -7.17 -9.07 -14.59
C GLN A 179 -8.27 -8.25 -15.27
N PHE A 180 -8.08 -6.93 -15.46
CA PHE A 180 -9.08 -6.06 -16.07
C PHE A 180 -8.93 -5.89 -17.58
N SER A 181 -7.85 -6.37 -18.21
CA SER A 181 -7.73 -6.54 -19.68
C SER A 181 -8.26 -5.38 -20.55
N GLY A 182 -8.03 -4.12 -20.13
CA GLY A 182 -8.48 -2.91 -20.83
C GLY A 182 -9.60 -2.13 -20.13
N HIS A 183 -10.20 -2.67 -19.07
CA HIS A 183 -11.24 -2.04 -18.25
C HIS A 183 -10.68 -1.40 -16.97
N GLN A 184 -9.45 -0.85 -17.03
CA GLN A 184 -8.74 -0.34 -15.85
C GLN A 184 -9.51 0.81 -15.18
N GLU A 185 -9.96 1.80 -15.95
CA GLU A 185 -10.70 2.95 -15.42
C GLU A 185 -12.03 2.53 -14.81
N ALA A 186 -12.74 1.60 -15.44
CA ALA A 186 -14.00 1.08 -14.91
C ALA A 186 -13.80 0.32 -13.59
N ALA A 187 -12.75 -0.50 -13.50
CA ALA A 187 -12.38 -1.17 -12.26
C ALA A 187 -11.93 -0.17 -11.18
N ALA A 188 -11.22 0.90 -11.56
CA ALA A 188 -10.83 1.98 -10.65
C ALA A 188 -12.05 2.76 -10.12
N ILE A 189 -13.08 3.00 -10.94
CA ILE A 189 -14.36 3.58 -10.51
C ILE A 189 -15.03 2.68 -9.47
N GLN A 190 -15.15 1.38 -9.76
CA GLN A 190 -15.73 0.41 -8.83
C GLN A 190 -14.95 0.34 -7.50
N SER A 191 -13.61 0.30 -7.59
CA SER A 191 -12.69 0.38 -6.44
C SER A 191 -12.96 1.62 -5.58
N ALA A 192 -13.02 2.79 -6.22
CA ALA A 192 -13.24 4.06 -5.54
C ALA A 192 -14.61 4.12 -4.84
N LEU A 193 -15.67 3.63 -5.49
CA LEU A 193 -17.00 3.55 -4.90
C LEU A 193 -17.05 2.61 -3.69
N ILE A 194 -16.39 1.44 -3.75
CA ILE A 194 -16.29 0.54 -2.58
C ILE A 194 -15.55 1.23 -1.42
N ARG A 195 -14.44 1.93 -1.69
CA ARG A 195 -13.69 2.71 -0.69
C ARG A 195 -14.52 3.88 -0.12
N LEU A 196 -15.41 4.46 -0.91
CA LEU A 196 -16.36 5.47 -0.43
C LEU A 196 -17.50 4.87 0.41
N GLY A 197 -17.66 3.54 0.41
CA GLY A 197 -18.61 2.79 1.24
C GLY A 197 -19.85 2.28 0.49
N PHE A 198 -19.85 2.35 -0.85
CA PHE A 198 -20.97 1.88 -1.66
C PHE A 198 -20.88 0.38 -1.97
N GLU A 199 -22.04 -0.23 -2.19
CA GLU A 199 -22.14 -1.64 -2.56
C GLU A 199 -22.58 -1.79 -4.02
N LEU A 200 -21.78 -2.50 -4.82
CA LEU A 200 -21.99 -2.58 -6.28
C LEU A 200 -21.75 -3.96 -6.91
N GLY A 201 -21.42 -4.98 -6.11
CA GLY A 201 -20.99 -6.29 -6.57
C GLY A 201 -19.46 -6.39 -6.72
N SER A 202 -19.00 -7.23 -7.65
CA SER A 202 -17.57 -7.40 -7.96
C SER A 202 -16.95 -6.16 -8.59
N MET A 203 -15.70 -5.86 -8.23
CA MET A 203 -14.80 -5.00 -8.99
C MET A 203 -14.25 -5.80 -10.18
N ASP A 204 -14.89 -5.70 -11.34
CA ASP A 204 -14.66 -6.52 -12.53
C ASP A 204 -14.44 -5.71 -13.83
N GLY A 205 -14.53 -4.38 -13.77
CA GLY A 205 -14.43 -3.49 -14.94
C GLY A 205 -15.76 -3.28 -15.67
N GLY A 206 -16.87 -3.86 -15.21
CA GLY A 206 -18.20 -3.70 -15.79
C GLY A 206 -19.00 -2.54 -15.18
N ILE A 207 -19.28 -1.50 -15.95
CA ILE A 207 -20.19 -0.41 -15.52
C ILE A 207 -21.64 -0.83 -15.73
N GLY A 208 -22.19 -1.55 -14.74
CA GLY A 208 -23.59 -1.98 -14.72
C GLY A 208 -24.51 -1.08 -13.88
N LYS A 209 -25.79 -1.47 -13.77
CA LYS A 209 -26.84 -0.74 -13.02
C LYS A 209 -26.43 -0.45 -11.57
N LYS A 210 -25.75 -1.37 -10.90
CA LYS A 210 -25.30 -1.19 -9.51
C LYS A 210 -24.21 -0.12 -9.39
N THR A 211 -23.23 -0.12 -10.30
CA THR A 211 -22.18 0.91 -10.37
C THR A 211 -22.81 2.28 -10.65
N LEU A 212 -23.72 2.36 -11.63
CA LEU A 212 -24.43 3.60 -11.96
C LEU A 212 -25.27 4.12 -10.78
N GLY A 213 -26.00 3.25 -10.07
CA GLY A 213 -26.75 3.64 -8.88
C GLY A 213 -25.85 4.07 -7.71
N ALA A 214 -24.65 3.51 -7.58
CA ALA A 214 -23.66 3.97 -6.60
C ALA A 214 -23.08 5.35 -6.97
N LEU A 215 -22.80 5.59 -8.26
CA LEU A 215 -22.37 6.89 -8.77
C LEU A 215 -23.42 7.97 -8.52
N GLU A 216 -24.69 7.68 -8.81
CA GLU A 216 -25.82 8.59 -8.52
C GLU A 216 -25.89 8.94 -7.03
N LYS A 217 -25.83 7.94 -6.15
CA LYS A 217 -25.82 8.15 -4.69
C LYS A 217 -24.59 8.93 -4.21
N ALA A 218 -23.46 8.81 -4.91
CA ALA A 218 -22.25 9.58 -4.63
C ALA A 218 -22.33 11.03 -5.15
N GLY A 219 -23.38 11.38 -5.91
CA GLY A 219 -23.50 12.67 -6.59
C GLY A 219 -22.48 12.84 -7.71
N VAL A 220 -22.09 11.75 -8.39
CA VAL A 220 -21.12 11.75 -9.49
C VAL A 220 -21.81 11.29 -10.78
N PRO A 221 -21.99 12.15 -11.79
CA PRO A 221 -22.56 11.73 -13.07
C PRO A 221 -21.59 10.81 -13.82
N PHE A 222 -22.13 9.80 -14.50
CA PHE A 222 -21.34 8.97 -15.43
C PHE A 222 -21.39 9.57 -16.84
N THR A 223 -20.31 10.22 -17.26
CA THR A 223 -20.17 10.78 -18.61
C THR A 223 -19.16 9.96 -19.43
N ASP A 224 -17.88 10.08 -19.10
CA ASP A 224 -16.80 9.19 -19.52
C ASP A 224 -16.04 8.67 -18.29
N ALA A 225 -15.34 7.55 -18.46
CA ALA A 225 -14.69 6.86 -17.35
C ALA A 225 -13.58 7.69 -16.68
N LYS A 226 -12.83 8.49 -17.46
CA LYS A 226 -11.70 9.26 -16.93
C LYS A 226 -12.18 10.45 -16.11
N MET A 227 -13.16 11.21 -16.60
CA MET A 227 -13.74 12.31 -15.83
C MET A 227 -14.46 11.79 -14.57
N THR A 228 -15.25 10.73 -14.70
CA THR A 228 -15.94 10.10 -13.56
C THR A 228 -14.94 9.67 -12.49
N LEU A 229 -13.86 8.99 -12.88
CA LEU A 229 -12.80 8.58 -11.96
C LEU A 229 -12.15 9.79 -11.29
N GLY A 230 -11.84 10.85 -12.03
CA GLY A 230 -11.27 12.08 -11.48
C GLY A 230 -12.14 12.70 -10.38
N MET A 231 -13.46 12.72 -10.56
CA MET A 231 -14.41 13.21 -9.53
C MET A 231 -14.44 12.32 -8.29
N LEU A 232 -14.39 11.00 -8.46
CA LEU A 232 -14.33 10.05 -7.34
C LEU A 232 -13.00 10.15 -6.59
N GLU A 233 -11.89 10.35 -7.30
CA GLU A 233 -10.57 10.56 -6.68
C GLU A 233 -10.54 11.84 -5.82
N VAL A 234 -11.24 12.92 -6.21
CA VAL A 234 -11.39 14.11 -5.37
C VAL A 234 -12.14 13.77 -4.07
N LYS A 235 -13.28 13.07 -4.17
CA LYS A 235 -14.04 12.62 -2.99
C LYS A 235 -13.22 11.69 -2.08
N LEU A 236 -12.37 10.84 -2.66
CA LEU A 236 -11.46 9.99 -1.88
C LEU A 236 -10.39 10.82 -1.17
N ALA A 237 -9.81 11.82 -1.83
CA ALA A 237 -8.85 12.72 -1.21
C ALA A 237 -9.46 13.56 -0.08
N GLU A 238 -10.72 13.95 -0.21
CA GLU A 238 -11.47 14.60 0.87
C GLU A 238 -11.71 13.65 2.06
N LYS A 239 -12.03 12.38 1.80
CA LYS A 239 -12.36 11.38 2.84
C LYS A 239 -11.13 10.77 3.52
N PHE A 240 -10.03 10.61 2.78
CA PHE A 240 -8.80 9.96 3.21
C PHE A 240 -7.57 10.82 2.86
N PRO A 241 -7.49 12.07 3.35
CA PRO A 241 -6.46 13.03 2.94
C PRO A 241 -5.03 12.53 3.16
N GLU A 242 -4.81 11.68 4.16
CA GLU A 242 -3.51 11.06 4.47
C GLU A 242 -2.93 10.22 3.32
N GLU A 243 -3.79 9.69 2.44
CA GLU A 243 -3.35 8.92 1.28
C GLU A 243 -2.91 9.80 0.10
N PHE A 244 -3.16 11.10 0.14
CA PHE A 244 -2.93 12.01 -1.00
C PHE A 244 -1.99 13.17 -0.65
N ALA A 245 -1.97 13.63 0.61
CA ALA A 245 -1.15 14.74 1.06
C ALA A 245 0.34 14.39 1.03
N VAL A 246 1.13 15.05 0.19
CA VAL A 246 2.60 14.89 0.19
C VAL A 246 3.18 15.76 1.31
N ALA A 247 4.24 15.31 1.98
CA ALA A 247 4.83 15.92 3.17
C ALA A 247 5.35 17.38 3.01
N GLY A 248 5.04 18.08 1.92
CA GLY A 248 5.17 19.53 1.79
C GLY A 248 3.93 20.33 2.23
N ASP A 249 2.75 19.70 2.27
CA ASP A 249 1.48 20.38 2.60
C ASP A 249 1.15 20.37 4.10
N MET A 250 1.98 19.74 4.94
CA MET A 250 1.75 19.60 6.40
C MET A 250 2.73 20.39 7.28
N PHE A 251 3.62 21.20 6.71
CA PHE A 251 4.56 22.06 7.48
C PHE A 251 4.17 23.55 7.53
N ASP A 252 3.00 23.95 7.01
CA ASP A 252 2.41 25.27 7.26
C ASP A 252 1.68 25.32 8.63
N VAL A 253 2.31 24.77 9.66
CA VAL A 253 1.99 25.16 11.03
C VAL A 253 2.91 26.33 11.33
N GLU A 254 2.36 27.55 11.37
CA GLU A 254 3.07 28.75 11.82
C GLU A 254 3.93 28.40 13.03
N SER A 255 5.26 28.44 12.85
CA SER A 255 6.20 28.32 13.95
C SER A 255 5.79 29.32 15.03
N PRO A 256 5.55 28.87 16.28
CA PRO A 256 5.20 29.79 17.35
C PRO A 256 6.26 30.89 17.45
N LYS A 257 5.83 32.15 17.47
CA LYS A 257 6.69 33.35 17.47
C LYS A 257 7.71 33.45 18.63
N HIS A 258 7.75 32.47 19.52
CA HIS A 258 8.69 32.44 20.66
C HIS A 258 9.95 31.60 20.41
N VAL A 259 10.14 31.05 19.20
CA VAL A 259 11.35 30.28 18.82
C VAL A 259 12.27 31.09 17.89
N ILE A 260 11.97 32.37 17.67
CA ILE A 260 12.88 33.32 17.02
C ILE A 260 13.08 34.47 18.00
N ASP A 261 14.02 34.27 18.91
CA ASP A 261 14.88 35.29 19.54
C ASP A 261 16.18 34.61 20.00
#